data_AF-A0A419UZN2-F1
#
_entry.id   AF-A0A419UZN2-F1
#
_cell.length_a   1.000
_cell.length_b   1.000
_cell.length_c   1.000
_cell.angle_alpha   90.00
_cell.angle_beta   90.00
_cell.angle_gamma   90.00
#
_symmetry.space_group_name_H-M   'P 1'
#
loop_
_entity.id
_entity.type
_entity.pdbx_description
1 polymer ?
#
loop_
_entity_poly.entity_id
_entity_poly.type
_entity_poly.pdbx_seq_one_letter_code
_entity_poly.pdbx_strand_id
1 'polypeptide(L)' 'MSKPYAYIFDEKIQQVTAGTSSDIETLADSTQSVHYFASQQEMAEEVKQYYHRECIITLATHLNIFEKELFDTV' A
#
# COMPACT_ATOMS: atom_id res chain seq x y z
N MET A 1 16.19 -7.95 8.64
CA MET A 1 15.26 -8.43 7.60
C MET A 1 14.95 -7.24 6.72
N SER A 2 15.16 -7.34 5.40
CA SER A 2 14.70 -6.28 4.48
C SER A 2 13.17 -6.26 4.49
N LYS A 3 12.55 -5.09 4.42
CA LYS A 3 11.09 -4.92 4.34
C LYS A 3 10.72 -4.63 2.89
N PRO A 4 10.38 -5.66 2.08
CA PRO A 4 10.29 -5.53 0.62
C PRO A 4 9.00 -4.88 0.11
N TYR A 5 8.04 -4.57 0.98
CA TYR A 5 6.76 -3.98 0.60
C TYR A 5 6.50 -2.72 1.38
N ALA A 6 5.79 -1.78 0.77
CA ALA A 6 5.40 -0.55 1.43
C ALA A 6 4.12 0.04 0.86
N TYR A 7 3.52 0.95 1.60
CA TYR A 7 2.53 1.87 1.08
C TYR A 7 2.80 3.31 1.53
N ILE A 8 2.27 4.26 0.76
CA ILE A 8 2.14 5.67 1.14
C ILE A 8 0.67 6.04 1.22
N PHE A 9 0.33 6.93 2.14
CA PHE A 9 -1.00 7.51 2.25
C PHE A 9 -0.93 9.02 1.98
N ASP A 10 -1.71 9.48 1.00
CA ASP A 10 -1.94 10.88 0.72
C ASP A 10 -3.27 11.32 1.33
N GLU A 11 -3.17 12.05 2.45
CA GLU A 11 -4.33 12.57 3.17
C GLU A 11 -5.13 13.61 2.39
N LYS A 12 -4.48 14.36 1.48
CA LYS A 12 -5.15 15.48 0.77
C LYS A 12 -6.17 14.99 -0.23
N ILE A 13 -5.86 13.87 -0.89
CA ILE A 13 -6.71 13.26 -1.91
C ILE A 13 -7.26 11.89 -1.49
N GLN A 14 -7.06 11.50 -0.23
CA GLN A 14 -7.48 10.21 0.33
C GLN A 14 -7.07 9.03 -0.56
N GLN A 15 -5.79 8.99 -0.94
CA GLN A 15 -5.25 7.96 -1.81
C GLN A 15 -4.18 7.14 -1.08
N VAL A 16 -4.26 5.83 -1.20
CA VAL A 16 -3.22 4.90 -0.77
C VAL A 16 -2.55 4.32 -2.01
N THR A 17 -1.22 4.34 -2.03
CA THR A 17 -0.44 3.67 -3.07
C THR A 17 0.38 2.59 -2.42
N ALA A 18 0.18 1.33 -2.81
CA ALA A 18 0.88 0.16 -2.28
C ALA A 18 1.77 -0.48 -3.36
N GLY A 19 2.91 -1.03 -2.97
CA GLY A 19 3.92 -1.52 -3.91
C GLY A 19 5.10 -2.21 -3.24
N THR A 20 6.14 -2.50 -4.02
CA THR A 20 7.43 -2.88 -3.42
C THR A 20 8.03 -1.67 -2.72
N SER A 21 8.86 -1.90 -1.70
CA SER A 21 9.55 -0.83 -0.99
C SER A 21 10.33 0.07 -1.95
N SER A 22 10.98 -0.52 -2.95
CA SER A 22 11.73 0.21 -3.97
C SER A 22 10.83 1.09 -4.84
N ASP A 23 9.67 0.58 -5.30
CA ASP A 23 8.73 1.40 -6.09
C ASP A 23 8.21 2.57 -5.25
N ILE A 24 7.86 2.31 -4.00
CA ILE A 24 7.33 3.35 -3.10
C ILE A 24 8.38 4.39 -2.76
N GLU A 25 9.64 4.01 -2.54
CA GLU A 25 10.74 4.95 -2.33
C GLU A 25 10.95 5.86 -3.55
N THR A 26 10.67 5.40 -4.77
CA THR A 26 10.75 6.26 -5.97
C THR A 26 9.59 7.24 -6.11
N LEU A 27 8.45 6.94 -5.49
CA LEU A 27 7.24 7.77 -5.53
C LEU A 27 7.12 8.72 -4.33
N ALA A 28 7.74 8.37 -3.20
CA ALA A 28 7.59 9.10 -1.96
C ALA A 28 8.33 10.43 -1.99
N ASP A 29 7.56 11.52 -1.90
CA ASP A 29 8.11 12.86 -1.64
C ASP A 29 8.33 13.08 -0.14
N SER A 30 9.14 14.07 0.24
CA SER A 30 9.52 14.34 1.64
C SER A 30 8.35 14.64 2.60
N THR A 31 7.15 14.84 2.08
CA THR A 31 5.93 15.11 2.86
C THR A 31 5.05 13.88 3.09
N GLN A 32 5.31 12.77 2.40
CA GLN A 32 4.52 11.54 2.51
C GLN A 32 5.15 10.57 3.51
N SER A 33 4.31 9.94 4.33
CA SER A 33 4.77 8.91 5.26
C SER A 33 4.77 7.56 4.55
N VAL A 34 5.94 6.91 4.51
CA VAL A 34 6.09 5.56 3.95
C VAL A 34 6.02 4.52 5.05
N HIS A 35 5.14 3.53 4.87
CA HIS A 35 4.95 2.43 5.80
C HIS A 35 5.49 1.13 5.20
N TYR A 36 6.45 0.49 5.87
CA TYR A 36 7.17 -0.68 5.36
C TYR A 36 6.79 -1.98 6.07
N PHE A 37 6.66 -3.05 5.28
CA PHE A 37 6.20 -4.38 5.71
C PHE A 37 7.14 -5.49 5.23
N ALA A 38 7.15 -6.61 5.96
CA ALA A 38 7.96 -7.77 5.59
C ALA A 38 7.27 -8.64 4.53
N SER A 39 5.94 -8.57 4.43
CA SER A 39 5.13 -9.38 3.51
C SER A 39 4.01 -8.58 2.84
N GLN A 40 3.52 -9.08 1.69
CA GLN A 40 2.35 -8.51 1.01
C GLN A 40 1.07 -8.68 1.84
N GLN A 41 0.96 -9.76 2.64
CA GLN A 41 -0.20 -10.02 3.49
C GLN A 41 -0.35 -8.96 4.59
N GLU A 42 0.71 -8.71 5.37
CA GLU A 42 0.68 -7.70 6.43
C GLU A 42 0.32 -6.31 5.87
N MET A 43 0.87 -5.98 4.71
CA MET A 43 0.55 -4.73 4.03
C MET A 43 -0.92 -4.70 3.57
N ALA A 44 -1.44 -5.80 3.02
CA ALA A 44 -2.85 -5.88 2.61
C ALA A 44 -3.80 -5.72 3.80
N GLU A 45 -3.53 -6.37 4.93
CA GLU A 45 -4.32 -6.22 6.16
C GLU A 45 -4.35 -4.78 6.64
N GLU A 46 -3.20 -4.09 6.64
CA GLU A 46 -3.14 -2.69 7.03
C GLU A 46 -3.83 -1.78 6.00
N VAL A 47 -3.70 -2.06 4.70
CA VAL A 47 -4.31 -1.22 3.65
C VAL A 47 -5.83 -1.43 3.56
N LYS A 48 -6.35 -2.62 3.91
CA LYS A 48 -7.80 -2.94 3.92
C LYS A 48 -8.61 -1.92 4.71
N GLN A 49 -8.08 -1.40 5.81
CA GLN A 49 -8.80 -0.42 6.65
C GLN A 49 -9.18 0.86 5.88
N TYR A 50 -8.46 1.21 4.82
CA TYR A 50 -8.72 2.42 4.04
C TYR A 50 -9.91 2.27 3.08
N TYR A 51 -10.32 1.04 2.73
CA TYR A 51 -11.60 0.83 2.02
C TYR A 51 -12.78 1.32 2.84
N HIS A 52 -12.78 1.05 4.15
CA HIS A 52 -13.80 1.53 5.07
C HIS A 52 -13.80 3.06 5.24
N ARG A 53 -12.72 3.73 4.84
CA ARG A 53 -12.56 5.18 4.87
C ARG A 53 -12.78 5.82 3.49
N GLU A 54 -13.34 5.07 2.53
CA GLU A 54 -13.62 5.53 1.17
C GLU A 54 -12.38 6.07 0.42
N CYS A 55 -11.20 5.56 0.77
CA CYS A 55 -9.95 5.96 0.11
C CYS A 55 -9.77 5.22 -1.22
N ILE A 56 -9.13 5.88 -2.18
CA ILE A 56 -8.73 5.26 -3.45
C ILE A 56 -7.46 4.45 -3.21
N ILE A 57 -7.48 3.16 -3.54
CA ILE A 57 -6.30 2.30 -3.41
C ILE A 57 -5.72 2.01 -4.78
N THR A 58 -4.46 2.35 -4.94
CA THR A 58 -3.68 2.17 -6.17
C THR A 58 -2.49 1.27 -5.92
N LEU A 59 -2.10 0.55 -6.97
CA LEU A 59 -0.95 -0.34 -6.98
C LEU A 59 0.17 0.27 -7.82
N ALA A 60 1.34 0.49 -7.21
CA ALA A 60 2.54 0.92 -7.93
C ALA A 60 3.18 -0.24 -8.73
N THR A 61 3.01 -1.47 -8.24
CA THR A 61 3.46 -2.70 -8.89
C THR A 61 2.37 -3.77 -8.76
N HIS A 62 2.31 -4.71 -9.72
CA HIS A 62 1.44 -5.88 -9.63
C HIS A 62 1.87 -6.78 -8.46
N LEU A 63 0.99 -6.89 -7.46
CA LEU A 63 1.21 -7.64 -6.23
C LEU A 63 0.11 -8.69 -6.08
N ASN A 64 0.32 -9.87 -6.65
CA ASN A 64 -0.70 -10.92 -6.75
C ASN A 64 -1.34 -11.30 -5.39
N ILE A 65 -0.56 -11.35 -4.31
CA ILE A 65 -1.09 -11.71 -2.98
C ILE A 65 -1.90 -10.53 -2.43
N PHE A 66 -1.40 -9.31 -2.60
CA PHE A 66 -2.12 -8.12 -2.18
C PHE A 66 -3.44 -7.98 -2.92
N GLU A 67 -3.47 -8.09 -4.25
CA GLU A 67 -4.69 -8.02 -5.06
C GLU A 67 -5.72 -9.07 -4.62
N LYS A 68 -5.28 -10.31 -4.40
CA LYS A 68 -6.14 -11.37 -3.88
C LYS A 68 -6.70 -11.03 -2.51
N GLU A 69 -5.85 -10.65 -1.56
CA GLU A 69 -6.31 -10.30 -0.22
C GLU A 69 -7.28 -9.12 -0.26
N LEU A 70 -7.04 -8.14 -1.12
CA LEU A 70 -7.79 -6.90 -1.18
C LEU A 70 -9.15 -7.03 -1.88
N PHE A 71 -9.20 -7.78 -2.99
CA PHE A 71 -10.36 -7.82 -3.89
C PHE A 71 -11.15 -9.13 -3.87
N ASP A 72 -10.58 -10.23 -3.34
CA ASP A 72 -11.24 -11.54 -3.26
C ASP A 72 -12.13 -11.65 -1.98
N THR A 73 -12.34 -10.52 -1.27
CA THR A 73 -13.23 -10.43 -0.09
C THR A 73 -14.56 -9.72 -0.39
N VAL A 74 -14.92 -9.53 -1.68
CA VAL A 74 -16.17 -8.89 -2.12
C VAL A 74 -17.21 -9.93 -2.54
#